data_AF-A0A1D9G605-F1
#
_entry.id   AF-A0A1D9G605-F1
#
_cell.length_a   1.000
_cell.length_b   1.000
_cell.length_c   1.000
_cell.angle_alpha   90.00
_cell.angle_beta   90.00
_cell.angle_gamma   90.00
#
_symmetry.space_group_name_H-M   'P 1'
#
loop_
_entity.id
_entity.type
_entity.pdbx_description
1 polymer ?
#
loop_
_entity_poly.entity_id
_entity_poly.type
_entity_poly.pdbx_seq_one_letter_code
_entity_poly.pdbx_strand_id
1 'polypeptide(L)'
;MTPVWLLPPTDLQLFNHDVHLWRAQLELSELLIEKLATTLSEDEQQRAERFYFERDRKHFIAGRGLLRQILGRYLGMNPRQVEFCYGKRGKPALKETCGGKRLRFNVSHSHGLILYAITQDQRIGVDLEYLRPMPDAEQLAQRFFSPQEYAVICSVSEEQKHKAFFQGWTSKEAYLKAIGEGLAGLEQVEVSVNPAEPTALLSINKDPQAVYRWSIAGLTPAPGYFASLVVERKDWQLSCFDYTEKSVSGWGVG
;
A
#
# COMPACT_ATOMS: atom_id res chain seq x y z
N MET A 1 -12.25 -8.67 -1.45
CA MET A 1 -13.00 -8.67 -0.17
C MET A 1 -13.10 -7.24 0.37
N THR A 2 -14.16 -6.91 1.12
CA THR A 2 -14.27 -5.62 1.81
C THR A 2 -13.81 -5.79 3.25
N PRO A 3 -12.73 -5.12 3.69
CA PRO A 3 -12.25 -5.27 5.06
C PRO A 3 -13.20 -4.65 6.09
N VAL A 4 -13.26 -5.24 7.28
CA VAL A 4 -13.86 -4.60 8.45
C VAL A 4 -12.79 -3.69 9.07
N TRP A 5 -13.08 -2.39 9.11
CA TRP A 5 -12.15 -1.39 9.61
C TRP A 5 -12.41 -1.12 11.08
N LEU A 6 -11.42 -1.44 11.92
CA LEU A 6 -11.49 -1.30 13.36
C LEU A 6 -10.84 0.00 13.81
N LEU A 7 -11.25 0.50 14.97
CA LEU A 7 -10.40 1.44 15.69
C LEU A 7 -9.14 0.70 16.16
N PRO A 8 -7.96 1.30 16.03
CA PRO A 8 -6.73 0.66 16.47
C PRO A 8 -6.71 0.47 17.98
N PRO A 9 -6.23 -0.69 18.48
CA PRO A 9 -6.12 -0.94 19.92
C PRO A 9 -5.11 0.01 20.54
N THR A 10 -5.17 0.26 21.85
CA THR A 10 -4.18 1.07 22.57
C THR A 10 -2.81 0.40 22.57
N ASP A 11 -2.78 -0.89 22.93
CA ASP A 11 -1.60 -1.75 22.84
C ASP A 11 -1.58 -2.42 21.45
N LEU A 12 -0.64 -2.01 20.61
CA LEU A 12 -0.54 -2.43 19.23
C LEU A 12 0.56 -3.48 19.10
N GLN A 13 0.15 -4.75 19.08
CA GLN A 13 1.06 -5.88 18.94
C GLN A 13 1.03 -6.40 17.50
N LEU A 14 2.19 -6.74 16.96
CA LEU A 14 2.33 -7.34 15.64
C LEU A 14 3.13 -8.63 15.80
N PHE A 15 2.49 -9.77 15.55
CA PHE A 15 3.16 -11.07 15.57
C PHE A 15 3.65 -11.46 14.16
N ASN A 16 4.49 -12.49 14.07
CA ASN A 16 5.11 -12.94 12.81
C ASN A 16 4.13 -13.33 11.69
N HIS A 17 2.88 -13.64 12.02
CA HIS A 17 1.84 -14.00 11.03
C HIS A 17 0.86 -12.85 10.78
N ASP A 18 1.00 -11.74 11.50
CA ASP A 18 0.06 -10.64 11.39
C ASP A 18 0.44 -9.73 10.23
N VAL A 19 -0.59 -9.30 9.52
CA VAL A 19 -0.51 -8.21 8.57
C VAL A 19 -1.48 -7.15 9.07
N HIS A 20 -0.94 -5.99 9.41
CA HIS A 20 -1.74 -4.85 9.78
C HIS A 20 -1.90 -3.94 8.57
N LEU A 21 -3.14 -3.71 8.15
CA LEU A 21 -3.47 -2.79 7.08
C LEU A 21 -4.20 -1.58 7.65
N TRP A 22 -3.58 -0.43 7.54
CA TRP A 22 -4.15 0.85 7.95
C TRP A 22 -4.72 1.55 6.75
N ARG A 23 -5.87 2.21 6.92
CA ARG A 23 -6.32 3.24 5.99
C ARG A 23 -6.37 4.60 6.67
N ALA A 24 -6.20 5.66 5.89
CA ALA A 24 -6.41 7.02 6.34
C ALA A 24 -6.87 7.91 5.17
N GLN A 25 -7.51 9.03 5.49
CA GLN A 25 -7.73 10.12 4.55
C GLN A 25 -6.52 11.06 4.56
N LEU A 26 -6.21 11.66 3.40
CA LEU A 26 -5.14 12.66 3.24
C LEU A 26 -5.66 14.10 3.34
N GLU A 27 -6.98 14.30 3.19
CA GLU A 27 -7.63 15.58 3.47
C GLU A 27 -7.88 15.68 4.98
N LEU A 28 -6.91 16.27 5.68
CA LEU A 28 -6.92 16.45 7.14
C LEU A 28 -7.11 17.94 7.50
N SER A 29 -7.49 18.20 8.76
CA SER A 29 -7.53 19.56 9.29
C SER A 29 -6.14 20.23 9.27
N GLU A 30 -6.10 21.55 9.06
CA GLU A 30 -4.84 22.33 9.05
C GLU A 30 -4.02 22.10 10.32
N LEU A 31 -4.68 22.09 11.48
CA LEU A 31 -4.03 21.84 12.77
C LEU A 31 -3.31 20.48 12.80
N LEU A 32 -3.93 19.44 12.23
CA LEU A 32 -3.31 18.13 12.17
C LEU A 32 -2.17 18.10 11.15
N ILE A 33 -2.32 18.76 10.00
CA ILE A 33 -1.23 18.91 9.02
C ILE A 33 -0.03 19.60 9.65
N GLU A 34 -0.23 20.71 10.38
CA GLU A 34 0.84 21.42 11.09
C GLU A 34 1.52 20.51 12.11
N LYS A 35 0.74 19.78 12.93
CA LYS A 35 1.29 18.82 13.90
C LYS A 35 2.12 17.74 13.22
N LEU A 36 1.61 17.15 12.14
CA LEU A 36 2.29 16.13 11.35
C LEU A 36 3.56 16.66 10.69
N ALA A 37 3.54 17.89 10.16
CA ALA A 37 4.71 18.56 9.57
C ALA A 37 5.87 18.61 10.57
N THR A 38 5.59 18.86 11.85
CA THR A 38 6.64 18.88 12.88
C THR A 38 7.29 17.51 13.13
N THR A 39 6.74 16.42 12.59
CA THR A 39 7.32 15.06 12.72
C THR A 39 8.28 14.69 11.60
N LEU A 40 8.23 15.40 10.46
CA LEU A 40 9.03 15.10 9.28
C LEU A 40 10.51 15.41 9.53
N SER A 41 11.39 14.63 8.92
CA SER A 41 12.83 14.93 8.86
C SER A 41 13.11 16.10 7.91
N GLU A 42 14.30 16.70 8.01
CA GLU A 42 14.68 17.84 7.17
C GLU A 42 14.56 17.57 5.68
N ASP A 43 14.98 16.38 5.22
CA ASP A 43 14.89 15.97 3.82
C ASP A 43 13.42 15.87 3.34
N GLU A 44 12.52 15.49 4.23
CA GLU A 44 11.09 15.39 3.94
C GLU A 44 10.41 16.75 3.97
N GLN A 45 10.80 17.63 4.89
CA GLN A 45 10.34 19.03 4.89
C GLN A 45 10.73 19.71 3.58
N GLN A 46 11.99 19.59 3.17
CA GLN A 46 12.47 20.09 1.87
C GLN A 46 11.71 19.45 0.69
N ARG A 47 11.38 18.16 0.77
CA ARG A 47 10.58 17.50 -0.27
C ARG A 47 9.15 18.04 -0.31
N ALA A 48 8.54 18.29 0.85
CA ALA A 48 7.20 18.89 0.94
C ALA A 48 7.18 20.28 0.27
N GLU A 49 8.21 21.08 0.49
CA GLU A 49 8.35 22.43 -0.08
C GLU A 49 8.51 22.44 -1.61
N ARG A 50 8.94 21.34 -2.23
CA ARG A 50 9.09 21.23 -3.69
C ARG A 50 7.78 21.00 -4.44
N PHE A 51 6.70 20.67 -3.75
CA PHE A 51 5.40 20.52 -4.41
C PHE A 51 4.86 21.88 -4.85
N TYR A 52 4.51 21.98 -6.14
CA TYR A 52 3.95 23.21 -6.70
C TYR A 52 2.54 23.51 -6.17
N PHE A 53 1.70 22.47 -6.04
CA PHE A 53 0.34 22.61 -5.55
C PHE A 53 0.27 22.38 -4.04
N GLU A 54 -0.41 23.28 -3.34
CA GLU A 54 -0.61 23.19 -1.89
C GLU A 54 -1.27 21.87 -1.48
N ARG A 55 -2.22 21.38 -2.27
CA ARG A 55 -2.89 20.11 -2.04
C ARG A 55 -1.91 18.94 -2.01
N ASP A 56 -1.02 18.86 -3.00
CA ASP A 56 -0.02 17.77 -3.07
C ASP A 56 0.97 17.86 -1.91
N ARG A 57 1.36 19.09 -1.53
CA ARG A 57 2.18 19.33 -0.33
C ARG A 57 1.50 18.81 0.93
N LYS A 58 0.22 19.15 1.15
CA LYS A 58 -0.55 18.68 2.31
C LYS A 58 -0.73 17.17 2.30
N HIS A 59 -1.03 16.58 1.15
CA HIS A 59 -1.15 15.13 1.00
C HIS A 59 0.17 14.41 1.30
N PHE A 60 1.30 14.98 0.87
CA PHE A 60 2.62 14.45 1.22
C PHE A 60 2.89 14.53 2.73
N ILE A 61 2.63 15.67 3.36
CA ILE A 61 2.81 15.85 4.81
C ILE A 61 1.91 14.88 5.58
N ALA A 62 0.64 14.77 5.19
CA ALA A 62 -0.31 13.83 5.78
C ALA A 62 0.21 12.39 5.65
N GLY A 63 0.50 11.93 4.43
CA GLY A 63 0.95 10.57 4.18
C GLY A 63 2.23 10.21 4.93
N ARG A 64 3.19 11.13 4.98
CA ARG A 64 4.48 10.88 5.64
C ARG A 64 4.39 10.97 7.16
N GLY A 65 3.71 11.99 7.69
CA GLY A 65 3.54 12.17 9.12
C GLY A 65 2.71 11.04 9.75
N LEU A 66 1.63 10.62 9.09
CA LEU A 66 0.82 9.48 9.53
C LEU A 66 1.64 8.18 9.55
N LEU A 67 2.44 7.92 8.52
CA LEU A 67 3.35 6.77 8.50
C LEU A 67 4.30 6.80 9.70
N ARG A 68 4.94 7.95 9.99
CA ARG A 68 5.82 8.10 11.16
C ARG A 68 5.09 7.85 12.47
N GLN A 69 3.87 8.35 12.61
CA GLN A 69 3.06 8.12 13.82
C GLN A 69 2.70 6.65 13.98
N ILE A 70 2.22 6.00 12.92
CA ILE A 70 1.86 4.58 12.94
C ILE A 70 3.09 3.73 13.27
N LEU A 71 4.21 3.94 12.59
CA LEU A 71 5.45 3.20 12.84
C LEU A 71 6.03 3.47 14.23
N GLY A 72 5.97 4.71 14.72
CA GLY A 72 6.40 5.06 16.07
C GLY A 72 5.69 4.23 17.14
N ARG A 73 4.43 3.85 16.92
CA ARG A 73 3.69 2.95 17.84
C ARG A 73 4.24 1.53 17.85
N TYR A 74 4.50 0.93 16.69
CA TYR A 74 5.11 -0.40 16.62
C TYR A 74 6.52 -0.42 17.21
N LEU A 75 7.25 0.69 17.09
CA LEU A 75 8.63 0.79 17.54
C LEU A 75 8.76 1.27 18.99
N GLY A 76 7.67 1.75 19.61
CA GLY A 76 7.73 2.41 20.93
C GLY A 76 8.60 3.68 20.91
N MET A 77 8.61 4.40 19.79
CA MET A 77 9.51 5.55 19.54
C MET A 77 8.73 6.81 19.20
N ASN A 78 9.33 7.97 19.47
CA ASN A 78 8.77 9.24 19.00
C ASN A 78 8.75 9.27 17.45
N PRO A 79 7.65 9.71 16.80
CA PRO A 79 7.55 9.78 15.34
C PRO A 79 8.70 10.54 14.65
N ARG A 80 9.28 11.56 15.32
CA ARG A 80 10.45 12.32 14.82
C ARG A 80 11.73 11.47 14.72
N GLN A 81 11.84 10.43 15.55
CA GLN A 81 13.00 9.55 15.61
C GLN A 81 12.91 8.37 14.64
N VAL A 82 11.77 8.17 13.99
CA VAL A 82 11.64 7.16 12.94
C VAL A 82 12.44 7.61 11.74
N GLU A 83 13.46 6.84 11.36
CA GLU A 83 14.31 7.15 10.22
C GLU A 83 14.07 6.17 9.06
N PHE A 84 14.07 6.71 7.84
CA PHE A 84 13.91 5.92 6.63
C PHE A 84 15.23 5.82 5.85
N CYS A 85 15.39 4.70 5.15
CA CYS A 85 16.31 4.55 4.02
C CYS A 85 15.51 4.25 2.75
N TYR A 86 16.15 4.42 1.59
CA TYR A 86 15.48 4.28 0.29
C TYR A 86 16.21 3.23 -0.55
N GLY A 87 15.44 2.27 -1.07
CA GLY A 87 15.95 1.30 -2.03
C GLY A 87 16.30 1.94 -3.38
N LYS A 88 16.91 1.16 -4.28
CA LYS A 88 17.38 1.64 -5.61
C LYS A 88 16.32 2.38 -6.45
N ARG A 89 15.04 2.07 -6.24
CA ARG A 89 13.89 2.66 -6.95
C ARG A 89 13.02 3.56 -6.06
N GLY A 90 13.56 4.05 -4.94
CA GLY A 90 12.87 5.00 -4.07
C GLY A 90 11.85 4.40 -3.09
N LYS A 91 11.73 3.06 -3.02
CA LYS A 91 10.89 2.39 -1.99
C LYS A 91 11.45 2.72 -0.60
N PRO A 92 10.68 3.36 0.30
CA PRO A 92 11.13 3.62 1.66
C PRO A 92 11.15 2.33 2.48
N ALA A 93 12.11 2.24 3.39
CA ALA A 93 12.22 1.20 4.41
C ALA A 93 12.71 1.83 5.71
N LEU A 94 12.53 1.16 6.85
CA LEU A 94 13.10 1.62 8.13
C LEU A 94 14.62 1.44 8.11
N LYS A 95 15.35 2.41 8.66
CA LYS A 95 16.78 2.20 8.96
C LYS A 95 16.93 1.12 10.04
N GLU A 96 18.00 0.32 9.93
CA GLU A 96 18.30 -0.72 10.93
C GLU A 96 18.48 -0.17 12.35
N THR A 97 18.87 1.10 12.47
CA THR A 97 19.07 1.82 13.74
C THR A 97 17.79 2.05 14.53
N CYS A 98 16.61 2.03 13.91
CA CYS A 98 15.32 2.26 14.59
C CYS A 98 14.79 1.03 15.33
N GLY A 99 15.65 0.08 15.73
CA GLY A 99 15.29 -1.11 16.52
C GLY A 99 14.45 -2.17 15.78
N GLY A 100 13.91 -1.86 14.60
CA GLY A 100 13.04 -2.76 13.85
C GLY A 100 13.76 -3.51 12.74
N LYS A 101 14.76 -4.37 13.03
CA LYS A 101 15.35 -5.27 12.01
C LYS A 101 14.31 -6.14 11.29
N ARG A 102 13.13 -6.27 11.90
CA ARG A 102 12.04 -7.12 11.46
C ARG A 102 10.84 -6.35 10.89
N LEU A 103 10.62 -5.10 11.25
CA LEU A 103 9.39 -4.39 10.85
C LEU A 103 9.50 -3.95 9.39
N ARG A 104 8.56 -4.41 8.56
CA ARG A 104 8.48 -4.08 7.13
C ARG A 104 7.16 -3.39 6.87
N PHE A 105 7.18 -2.45 5.93
CA PHE A 105 5.96 -1.76 5.53
C PHE A 105 5.94 -1.47 4.03
N ASN A 106 4.74 -1.21 3.53
CA ASN A 106 4.52 -0.64 2.22
C ASN A 106 3.34 0.34 2.25
N VAL A 107 3.35 1.30 1.32
CA VAL A 107 2.40 2.41 1.30
C VAL A 107 1.88 2.56 -0.12
N SER A 108 0.57 2.76 -0.27
CA SER A 108 -0.04 3.18 -1.53
C SER A 108 -1.14 4.18 -1.28
N HIS A 109 -1.29 5.16 -2.16
CA HIS A 109 -2.37 6.15 -2.07
C HIS A 109 -2.95 6.44 -3.44
N SER A 110 -4.26 6.70 -3.47
CA SER A 110 -4.95 7.16 -4.66
C SER A 110 -6.12 8.04 -4.23
N HIS A 111 -6.35 9.15 -4.93
CA HIS A 111 -7.51 10.05 -4.76
C HIS A 111 -7.86 10.43 -3.31
N GLY A 112 -6.84 10.69 -2.47
CA GLY A 112 -7.03 11.14 -1.08
C GLY A 112 -7.16 10.02 -0.06
N LEU A 113 -7.25 8.75 -0.47
CA LEU A 113 -7.15 7.59 0.42
C LEU A 113 -5.72 7.03 0.38
N ILE A 114 -5.21 6.64 1.55
CA ILE A 114 -3.90 6.00 1.69
C ILE A 114 -4.02 4.70 2.48
N LEU A 115 -3.25 3.69 2.08
CA LEU A 115 -3.07 2.43 2.78
C LEU A 115 -1.63 2.29 3.27
N TYR A 116 -1.47 1.79 4.50
CA TYR A 116 -0.18 1.36 5.06
C TYR A 116 -0.27 -0.10 5.46
N ALA A 117 0.49 -0.95 4.81
CA ALA A 117 0.56 -2.37 5.10
C ALA A 117 1.84 -2.67 5.90
N ILE A 118 1.73 -3.37 7.01
CA ILE A 118 2.81 -3.57 8.00
C ILE A 118 2.89 -5.04 8.40
N THR A 119 4.11 -5.59 8.40
CA THR A 119 4.42 -6.98 8.76
C THR A 119 5.71 -7.07 9.57
N GLN A 120 5.89 -8.22 10.22
CA GLN A 120 7.14 -8.58 10.90
C GLN A 120 7.89 -9.66 10.11
N ASP A 121 9.02 -9.30 9.49
CA ASP A 121 9.98 -10.11 8.71
C ASP A 121 9.60 -10.43 7.26
N GLN A 122 8.32 -10.43 6.88
CA GLN A 122 7.90 -10.78 5.52
C GLN A 122 7.90 -9.57 4.58
N ARG A 123 8.41 -9.76 3.36
CA ARG A 123 8.22 -8.76 2.30
C ARG A 123 6.73 -8.53 2.08
N ILE A 124 6.36 -7.27 1.94
CA ILE A 124 4.98 -6.83 1.80
C ILE A 124 4.90 -5.71 0.76
N GLY A 125 3.82 -5.75 -0.01
CA GLY A 125 3.44 -4.72 -0.96
C GLY A 125 1.93 -4.53 -0.95
N VAL A 126 1.50 -3.28 -1.05
CA VAL A 126 0.11 -2.90 -1.22
C VAL A 126 0.03 -1.95 -2.40
N ASP A 127 -0.97 -2.13 -3.23
CA ASP A 127 -1.33 -1.16 -4.25
C ASP A 127 -2.79 -0.75 -4.09
N LEU A 128 -3.11 0.49 -4.44
CA LEU A 128 -4.42 1.12 -4.24
C LEU A 128 -4.69 2.02 -5.43
N GLU A 129 -5.81 1.79 -6.10
CA GLU A 129 -6.29 2.62 -7.17
C GLU A 129 -7.76 2.99 -7.01
N TYR A 130 -8.09 4.22 -7.39
CA TYR A 130 -9.48 4.67 -7.49
C TYR A 130 -10.01 4.40 -8.88
N LEU A 131 -11.20 3.82 -8.95
CA LEU A 131 -11.95 3.57 -10.17
C LEU A 131 -12.36 4.90 -10.79
N ARG A 132 -11.61 5.30 -11.81
CA ARG A 132 -11.94 6.41 -12.71
C ARG A 132 -11.96 5.91 -14.15
N PRO A 133 -12.77 6.52 -15.03
CA PRO A 133 -12.65 6.28 -16.46
C PRO A 133 -11.21 6.51 -16.89
N MET A 134 -10.62 5.53 -17.56
CA MET A 134 -9.23 5.61 -18.02
C MET A 134 -9.19 5.26 -19.51
N PRO A 135 -9.19 6.28 -20.39
CA PRO A 135 -9.21 6.08 -21.84
C PRO A 135 -8.09 5.17 -22.34
N ASP A 136 -6.93 5.19 -21.67
CA ASP A 136 -5.75 4.43 -22.05
C ASP A 136 -5.65 3.05 -21.38
N ALA A 137 -6.68 2.60 -20.64
CA ALA A 137 -6.64 1.33 -19.91
C ALA A 137 -6.36 0.13 -20.81
N GLU A 138 -6.94 0.09 -22.00
CA GLU A 138 -6.71 -0.99 -22.95
C GLU A 138 -5.28 -0.97 -23.50
N GLN A 139 -4.72 0.20 -23.79
CA GLN A 139 -3.33 0.35 -24.26
C GLN A 139 -2.33 -0.06 -23.17
N LEU A 140 -2.59 0.32 -21.92
CA LEU A 140 -1.80 -0.12 -20.76
C LEU A 140 -1.93 -1.63 -20.55
N ALA A 141 -3.14 -2.18 -20.74
CA ALA A 141 -3.37 -3.62 -20.65
C ALA A 141 -2.53 -4.36 -21.70
N GLN A 142 -2.64 -3.94 -22.97
CA GLN A 142 -1.91 -4.53 -24.08
C GLN A 142 -0.38 -4.48 -23.88
N ARG A 143 0.11 -3.42 -23.24
CA ARG A 143 1.55 -3.21 -23.03
C ARG A 143 2.13 -4.01 -21.85
N PHE A 144 1.41 -4.11 -20.74
CA PHE A 144 1.97 -4.59 -19.46
C PHE A 144 1.40 -5.93 -18.98
N PHE A 145 0.34 -6.41 -19.60
CA PHE A 145 -0.26 -7.70 -19.29
C PHE A 145 0.22 -8.74 -20.30
N SER A 146 0.28 -9.99 -19.86
CA SER A 146 0.54 -11.12 -20.75
C SER A 146 -0.57 -11.22 -21.81
N PRO A 147 -0.30 -11.86 -22.97
CA PRO A 147 -1.32 -12.09 -23.98
C PRO A 147 -2.57 -12.79 -23.44
N GLN A 148 -2.40 -13.71 -22.49
CA GLN A 148 -3.47 -14.45 -21.84
C GLN A 148 -4.33 -13.54 -20.95
N GLU A 149 -3.70 -12.73 -20.08
CA GLU A 149 -4.41 -11.77 -19.24
C GLU A 149 -5.15 -10.73 -20.09
N TYR A 150 -4.48 -10.19 -21.12
CA TYR A 150 -5.10 -9.22 -22.03
C TYR A 150 -6.31 -9.81 -22.76
N ALA A 151 -6.21 -11.05 -23.26
CA ALA A 151 -7.35 -11.74 -23.88
C ALA A 151 -8.54 -11.88 -22.91
N VAL A 152 -8.29 -12.20 -21.63
CA VAL A 152 -9.35 -12.25 -20.61
C VAL A 152 -9.97 -10.88 -20.40
N ILE A 153 -9.16 -9.81 -20.25
CA ILE A 153 -9.64 -8.43 -20.11
C ILE A 153 -10.51 -8.01 -21.30
N CYS A 154 -10.14 -8.39 -22.53
CA CYS A 154 -10.93 -8.10 -23.73
C CYS A 154 -12.23 -8.91 -23.82
N SER A 155 -12.29 -10.09 -23.17
CA SER A 155 -13.43 -11.00 -23.24
C SER A 155 -14.56 -10.69 -22.25
N VAL A 156 -14.28 -9.94 -21.17
CA VAL A 156 -15.31 -9.56 -20.20
C VAL A 156 -16.21 -8.45 -20.74
N SER A 157 -17.40 -8.28 -20.15
CA SER A 157 -18.30 -7.19 -20.54
C SER A 157 -17.67 -5.80 -20.30
N GLU A 158 -18.12 -4.79 -21.05
CA GLU A 158 -17.63 -3.41 -20.92
C GLU A 158 -17.68 -2.88 -19.48
N GLU A 159 -18.74 -3.23 -18.73
CA GLU A 159 -18.90 -2.84 -17.33
C GLU A 159 -17.84 -3.47 -16.39
N GLN A 160 -17.27 -4.60 -16.79
CA GLN A 160 -16.30 -5.37 -16.01
C GLN A 160 -14.86 -5.14 -16.46
N LYS A 161 -14.63 -4.58 -17.67
CA LYS A 161 -13.28 -4.31 -18.19
C LYS A 161 -12.42 -3.49 -17.22
N HIS A 162 -12.98 -2.42 -16.65
CA HIS A 162 -12.25 -1.61 -15.66
C HIS A 162 -11.90 -2.43 -14.41
N LYS A 163 -12.82 -3.27 -13.92
CA LYS A 163 -12.57 -4.12 -12.76
C LYS A 163 -11.48 -5.15 -13.06
N ALA A 164 -11.52 -5.77 -14.24
CA ALA A 164 -10.52 -6.72 -14.70
C ALA A 164 -9.13 -6.08 -14.78
N PHE A 165 -9.06 -4.89 -15.38
CA PHE A 165 -7.86 -4.09 -15.45
C PHE A 165 -7.32 -3.75 -14.05
N PHE A 166 -8.13 -3.12 -13.18
CA PHE A 166 -7.66 -2.67 -11.86
C PHE A 166 -7.32 -3.85 -10.92
N GLN A 167 -8.04 -4.97 -11.02
CA GLN A 167 -7.68 -6.20 -10.30
C GLN A 167 -6.28 -6.67 -10.67
N GLY A 168 -5.99 -6.78 -11.97
CA GLY A 168 -4.67 -7.21 -12.41
C GLY A 168 -3.58 -6.17 -12.17
N TRP A 169 -3.86 -4.90 -12.48
CA TRP A 169 -2.93 -3.78 -12.28
C TRP A 169 -2.46 -3.71 -10.83
N THR A 170 -3.42 -3.62 -9.90
CA THR A 170 -3.09 -3.54 -8.47
C THR A 170 -2.37 -4.79 -7.99
N SER A 171 -2.71 -5.98 -8.48
CA SER A 171 -2.04 -7.22 -8.11
C SER A 171 -0.56 -7.23 -8.53
N LYS A 172 -0.29 -6.86 -9.78
CA LYS A 172 1.08 -6.79 -10.31
C LYS A 172 1.89 -5.71 -9.58
N GLU A 173 1.33 -4.52 -9.41
CA GLU A 173 1.98 -3.42 -8.69
C GLU A 173 2.26 -3.78 -7.23
N ALA A 174 1.31 -4.41 -6.53
CA ALA A 174 1.51 -4.85 -5.15
C ALA A 174 2.65 -5.87 -5.03
N TYR A 175 2.74 -6.84 -5.96
CA TYR A 175 3.84 -7.80 -6.00
C TYR A 175 5.20 -7.12 -6.24
N LEU A 176 5.27 -6.24 -7.24
CA LEU A 176 6.46 -5.45 -7.56
C LEU A 176 6.92 -4.57 -6.39
N LYS A 177 5.95 -3.89 -5.75
CA LYS A 177 6.19 -3.14 -4.51
C LYS A 177 6.72 -4.07 -3.42
N ALA A 178 6.25 -5.31 -3.29
CA ALA A 178 6.74 -6.25 -2.29
C ALA A 178 8.21 -6.62 -2.48
N ILE A 179 8.62 -6.95 -3.71
CA ILE A 179 10.02 -7.31 -4.02
C ILE A 179 10.96 -6.09 -4.14
N GLY A 180 10.41 -4.88 -4.24
CA GLY A 180 11.18 -3.64 -4.34
C GLY A 180 11.66 -3.31 -5.75
N GLU A 181 11.11 -4.01 -6.75
CA GLU A 181 11.34 -3.73 -8.16
C GLU A 181 10.16 -2.86 -8.61
N GLY A 182 10.37 -1.57 -8.91
CA GLY A 182 9.35 -0.73 -9.57
C GLY A 182 8.88 -1.30 -10.92
N LEU A 183 8.12 -0.53 -11.71
CA LEU A 183 7.32 -0.99 -12.88
C LEU A 183 8.02 -1.86 -13.95
N ALA A 184 9.36 -1.92 -14.00
CA ALA A 184 10.12 -2.69 -14.98
C ALA A 184 9.98 -4.23 -14.87
N GLY A 185 9.09 -4.75 -14.04
CA GLY A 185 8.83 -6.19 -13.85
C GLY A 185 7.37 -6.62 -14.07
N LEU A 186 6.50 -5.74 -14.60
CA LEU A 186 5.07 -6.07 -14.73
C LEU A 186 4.81 -7.29 -15.62
N GLU A 187 5.60 -7.46 -16.67
CA GLU A 187 5.52 -8.61 -17.59
C GLU A 187 6.04 -9.91 -16.98
N GLN A 188 6.79 -9.83 -15.87
CA GLN A 188 7.37 -11.00 -15.20
C GLN A 188 6.39 -11.68 -14.23
N VAL A 189 5.23 -11.09 -13.98
CA VAL A 189 4.22 -11.65 -13.07
C VAL A 189 2.91 -11.78 -13.81
N GLU A 190 2.29 -12.94 -13.72
CA GLU A 190 0.94 -13.21 -14.22
C GLU A 190 -0.02 -13.36 -13.04
N VAL A 191 -1.21 -12.79 -13.16
CA VAL A 191 -2.23 -12.70 -12.11
C VAL A 191 -3.62 -13.03 -12.66
N SER A 192 -4.54 -13.43 -11.80
CA SER A 192 -5.95 -13.55 -12.22
C SER A 192 -6.54 -12.15 -12.44
N VAL A 193 -7.07 -11.93 -13.64
CA VAL A 193 -7.70 -10.68 -14.08
C VAL A 193 -9.20 -10.82 -14.30
N ASN A 194 -9.75 -12.03 -14.17
CA ASN A 194 -11.19 -12.25 -14.29
C ASN A 194 -11.90 -11.75 -13.02
N PRO A 195 -12.81 -10.76 -13.10
CA PRO A 195 -13.50 -10.24 -11.91
C PRO A 195 -14.40 -11.25 -11.20
N ALA A 196 -14.75 -12.36 -11.87
CA ALA A 196 -15.50 -13.45 -11.27
C ALA A 196 -14.62 -14.43 -10.49
N GLU A 197 -13.30 -14.34 -10.61
CA GLU A 197 -12.34 -15.20 -9.93
C GLU A 197 -11.69 -14.50 -8.75
N PRO A 198 -11.26 -15.24 -7.72
CA PRO A 198 -10.43 -14.68 -6.65
C PRO A 198 -9.12 -14.11 -7.20
N THR A 199 -8.69 -12.98 -6.65
CA THR A 199 -7.36 -12.43 -6.90
C THR A 199 -6.29 -13.46 -6.57
N ALA A 200 -5.40 -13.75 -7.53
CA ALA A 200 -4.37 -14.77 -7.40
C ALA A 200 -3.11 -14.38 -8.19
N LEU A 201 -1.94 -14.81 -7.71
CA LEU A 201 -0.69 -14.85 -8.47
C LEU A 201 -0.65 -16.20 -9.21
N LEU A 202 -0.49 -16.18 -10.53
CA LEU A 202 -0.53 -17.37 -11.39
C LEU A 202 0.88 -17.86 -11.75
N SER A 203 1.79 -16.93 -12.06
CA SER A 203 3.16 -17.25 -12.45
C SER A 203 4.09 -16.08 -12.13
N ILE A 204 5.34 -16.38 -11.77
CA ILE A 204 6.42 -15.39 -11.61
C ILE A 204 7.61 -15.86 -12.43
N ASN A 205 8.15 -15.00 -13.31
CA ASN A 205 9.23 -15.33 -14.24
C ASN A 205 8.96 -16.61 -15.07
N LYS A 206 7.69 -16.81 -15.46
CA LYS A 206 7.23 -18.02 -16.16
C LYS A 206 7.35 -19.31 -15.34
N ASP A 207 7.54 -19.20 -14.02
CA ASP A 207 7.55 -20.30 -13.08
C ASP A 207 6.30 -20.25 -12.17
N PRO A 208 5.33 -21.16 -12.37
CA PRO A 208 4.18 -21.29 -11.48
C PRO A 208 4.56 -21.69 -10.06
N GLN A 209 5.70 -22.35 -9.83
CA GLN A 209 6.11 -22.77 -8.49
C GLN A 209 6.58 -21.59 -7.63
N ALA A 210 7.10 -20.53 -8.27
CA ALA A 210 7.56 -19.35 -7.56
C ALA A 210 6.43 -18.63 -6.79
N VAL A 211 5.16 -18.81 -7.18
CA VAL A 211 4.01 -18.21 -6.49
C VAL A 211 3.71 -18.87 -5.13
N TYR A 212 4.24 -20.08 -4.86
CA TYR A 212 4.02 -20.75 -3.57
C TYR A 212 4.70 -20.07 -2.39
N ARG A 213 5.59 -19.11 -2.64
CA ARG A 213 6.19 -18.26 -1.60
C ARG A 213 5.31 -17.08 -1.20
N TRP A 214 4.27 -16.77 -1.98
CA TRP A 214 3.50 -15.54 -1.87
C TRP A 214 2.02 -15.80 -1.62
N SER A 215 1.39 -14.91 -0.87
CA SER A 215 -0.06 -14.78 -0.80
C SER A 215 -0.48 -13.42 -1.32
N ILE A 216 -1.67 -13.36 -1.90
CA ILE A 216 -2.29 -12.13 -2.36
C ILE A 216 -3.75 -12.07 -1.89
N ALA A 217 -4.21 -10.86 -1.55
CA ALA A 217 -5.61 -10.58 -1.31
C ALA A 217 -6.05 -9.34 -2.08
N GLY A 218 -7.12 -9.48 -2.88
CA GLY A 218 -7.83 -8.35 -3.47
C GLY A 218 -8.75 -7.69 -2.45
N LEU A 219 -8.70 -6.37 -2.34
CA LEU A 219 -9.36 -5.56 -1.33
C LEU A 219 -10.20 -4.45 -1.97
N THR A 220 -11.34 -4.14 -1.35
CA THR A 220 -12.13 -2.94 -1.64
C THR A 220 -12.14 -2.08 -0.37
N PRO A 221 -11.14 -1.20 -0.18
CA PRO A 221 -10.95 -0.50 1.09
C PRO A 221 -11.99 0.61 1.35
N ALA A 222 -12.60 1.12 0.27
CA ALA A 222 -13.70 2.07 0.27
C ALA A 222 -14.47 1.93 -1.06
N PRO A 223 -15.72 2.45 -1.16
CA PRO A 223 -16.45 2.47 -2.43
C PRO A 223 -15.64 3.13 -3.54
N GLY A 224 -15.58 2.49 -4.70
CA GLY A 224 -14.81 2.98 -5.85
C GLY A 224 -13.31 2.74 -5.77
N TYR A 225 -12.78 2.06 -4.74
CA TYR A 225 -11.36 1.73 -4.65
C TYR A 225 -11.07 0.25 -4.85
N PHE A 226 -9.99 -0.04 -5.56
CA PHE A 226 -9.42 -1.36 -5.76
C PHE A 226 -8.03 -1.39 -5.16
N ALA A 227 -7.75 -2.42 -4.38
CA ALA A 227 -6.42 -2.61 -3.82
C ALA A 227 -6.03 -4.08 -3.88
N SER A 228 -4.73 -4.33 -3.89
CA SER A 228 -4.17 -5.66 -3.73
C SER A 228 -3.08 -5.62 -2.67
N LEU A 229 -3.05 -6.65 -1.83
CA LEU A 229 -2.08 -6.83 -0.77
C LEU A 229 -1.31 -8.12 -1.01
N VAL A 230 0.01 -8.04 -1.12
CA VAL A 230 0.90 -9.16 -1.39
C VAL A 230 1.89 -9.33 -0.24
N VAL A 231 2.04 -10.57 0.23
CA VAL A 231 2.92 -10.93 1.35
C VAL A 231 3.73 -12.18 0.99
N GLU A 232 5.02 -12.19 1.30
CA GLU A 232 5.93 -13.34 1.09
C GLU A 232 5.73 -14.42 2.17
N ARG A 233 4.50 -14.91 2.32
CA ARG A 233 4.10 -15.98 3.24
C ARG A 233 2.71 -16.50 2.87
N LYS A 234 2.45 -17.79 3.13
CA LYS A 234 1.12 -18.40 2.93
C LYS A 234 0.15 -18.10 4.07
N ASP A 235 0.57 -18.35 5.30
CA ASP A 235 -0.29 -18.21 6.48
C ASP A 235 -0.11 -16.85 7.15
N TRP A 236 -1.13 -15.99 7.01
CA TRP A 236 -1.16 -14.67 7.62
C TRP A 236 -2.57 -14.30 8.09
N GLN A 237 -2.65 -13.39 9.06
CA GLN A 237 -3.89 -12.88 9.62
C GLN A 237 -3.97 -11.37 9.35
N LEU A 238 -5.06 -10.93 8.73
CA LEU A 238 -5.27 -9.53 8.42
C LEU A 238 -6.03 -8.83 9.53
N SER A 239 -5.43 -7.80 10.11
CA SER A 239 -6.14 -6.82 10.93
C SER A 239 -6.18 -5.47 10.22
N CYS A 240 -7.37 -4.89 10.10
CA CYS A 240 -7.58 -3.64 9.37
C CYS A 240 -7.96 -2.52 10.33
N PHE A 241 -7.21 -1.41 10.27
CA PHE A 241 -7.39 -0.27 11.16
C PHE A 241 -7.72 1.01 10.40
N ASP A 242 -8.69 1.76 10.92
CA ASP A 242 -9.04 3.09 10.42
C ASP A 242 -8.34 4.15 11.25
N TYR A 243 -7.42 4.88 10.63
CA TYR A 243 -6.85 6.06 11.28
C TYR A 243 -7.86 7.21 11.18
N THR A 244 -8.25 7.74 12.33
CA THR A 244 -9.15 8.90 12.44
C THR A 244 -8.52 9.99 13.30
N GLU A 245 -8.85 11.27 13.09
CA GLU A 245 -8.33 12.35 13.93
C GLU A 245 -8.66 12.14 15.43
N LYS A 246 -9.81 11.51 15.72
CA LYS A 246 -10.22 11.13 17.09
C LYS A 246 -9.39 10.00 17.69
N SER A 247 -8.74 9.18 16.87
CA SER A 247 -7.80 8.19 17.38
C SER A 247 -6.60 8.91 18.03
N VAL A 248 -6.14 10.03 17.47
CA VAL A 248 -4.93 10.78 17.89
C VAL A 248 -5.04 11.40 19.29
N SER A 249 -6.23 11.78 19.75
CA SER A 249 -6.40 12.45 21.05
C SER A 249 -6.12 11.52 22.24
N GLY A 250 -6.17 10.20 22.04
CA GLY A 250 -5.73 9.22 23.04
C GLY A 250 -4.24 8.84 22.96
N TRP A 251 -3.50 9.38 21.98
CA TRP A 251 -2.13 8.95 21.64
C TRP A 251 -1.07 9.96 22.12
N GLY A 252 -1.47 10.87 23.02
CA GLY A 252 -0.55 11.75 23.71
C GLY A 252 0.41 10.93 24.56
N VAL A 253 1.64 10.79 24.09
CA VAL A 253 2.77 10.37 24.92
C VAL A 253 3.05 11.54 25.86
N GLY A 254 2.92 11.31 27.16
CA GLY A 254 3.57 12.16 28.18
C GLY A 254 5.08 12.10 28.07
#